data_AF-A0A6J2MVA1-F1
#
_entry.id   AF-A0A6J2MVA1-F1
#
_cell.length_a   1.000
_cell.length_b   1.000
_cell.length_c   1.000
_cell.angle_alpha   90.00
_cell.angle_beta   90.00
_cell.angle_gamma   90.00
#
_symmetry.space_group_name_H-M   'P 1'
#
loop_
_entity.id
_entity.type
_entity.pdbx_description
1 polymer ?
#
loop_
_entity_poly.entity_id
_entity_poly.type
_entity_poly.pdbx_seq_one_letter_code
_entity_poly.pdbx_strand_id
1 'polypeptide(L)'
;MVSPTGPTGLALFLFCCSGLWLAVHTAPATDSLCQTIIKELKGLYEEILKVQEDEVGLPASPYQLPSLTHCCQPPRVNGSAILPYIQAIKPHVTNATVIGQVEEQLVKIKNHCEGGPDAPLPTVPSKPFERKWFISGVLRELSANLKSS
;
A
#
# COMPACT_ATOMS: atom_id res chain seq x y z
N MET A 1 -45.28 68.52 17.99
CA MET A 1 -44.88 67.44 17.06
C MET A 1 -44.98 66.13 17.82
N VAL A 2 -45.74 65.19 17.26
CA VAL A 2 -46.17 63.90 17.82
C VAL A 2 -45.03 62.88 17.77
N SER A 3 -44.91 62.05 18.80
CA SER A 3 -44.32 60.69 18.76
C SER A 3 -45.47 59.69 19.01
N PRO A 4 -45.39 58.35 18.80
CA PRO A 4 -44.26 57.51 18.38
C PRO A 4 -44.66 56.32 17.43
N THR A 5 -43.68 55.43 17.15
CA THR A 5 -43.71 53.96 16.87
C THR A 5 -44.66 53.33 15.82
N GLY A 6 -44.04 52.61 14.86
CA GLY A 6 -44.57 51.43 14.16
C GLY A 6 -43.91 51.17 12.79
N PRO A 7 -44.08 50.00 12.14
CA PRO A 7 -44.02 48.63 12.66
C PRO A 7 -43.09 47.71 11.82
N THR A 8 -42.77 46.57 12.43
CA THR A 8 -42.49 45.23 11.87
C THR A 8 -42.35 45.09 10.35
N GLY A 9 -41.17 44.66 9.89
CA GLY A 9 -40.97 44.20 8.52
C GLY A 9 -39.68 43.42 8.39
N LEU A 10 -39.74 42.12 8.66
CA LEU A 10 -38.69 41.14 8.35
C LEU A 10 -38.36 41.22 6.85
N ALA A 11 -37.32 41.97 6.50
CA ALA A 11 -36.82 42.07 5.13
C ALA A 11 -35.99 40.81 4.81
N LEU A 12 -36.72 39.81 4.30
CA LEU A 12 -36.32 38.86 3.26
C LEU A 12 -34.99 38.12 3.47
N PHE A 13 -35.13 37.04 4.23
CA PHE A 13 -34.40 35.78 4.11
C PHE A 13 -34.43 35.25 2.65
N LEU A 14 -33.55 35.72 1.77
CA LEU A 14 -33.38 35.16 0.43
C LEU A 14 -31.93 35.21 -0.03
N PHE A 15 -31.03 34.53 0.69
CA PHE A 15 -29.69 34.28 0.16
C PHE A 15 -29.06 33.00 0.75
N CYS A 16 -29.55 31.82 0.35
CA CYS A 16 -28.74 30.58 0.46
C CYS A 16 -29.31 29.35 -0.30
N CYS A 17 -29.94 29.49 -1.48
CA CYS A 17 -30.53 28.31 -2.16
C CYS A 17 -30.01 28.04 -3.58
N SER A 18 -28.84 28.56 -3.94
CA SER A 18 -28.16 28.19 -5.19
C SER A 18 -26.70 27.82 -4.95
N GLY A 19 -26.42 27.16 -3.82
CA GLY A 19 -25.30 26.23 -3.72
C GLY A 19 -25.66 24.93 -4.45
N LEU A 20 -25.83 25.01 -5.77
CA LEU A 20 -26.05 23.85 -6.63
C LEU A 20 -24.88 22.90 -6.38
N TRP A 21 -25.20 21.77 -5.77
CA TRP A 21 -24.31 20.65 -5.50
C TRP A 21 -23.72 20.13 -6.81
N LEU A 22 -22.66 20.77 -7.28
CA LEU A 22 -21.65 20.13 -8.10
C LEU A 22 -20.54 19.68 -7.15
N ALA A 23 -20.91 18.84 -6.18
CA ALA A 23 -20.01 17.84 -5.65
C ALA A 23 -19.78 16.82 -6.78
N VAL A 24 -19.05 17.23 -7.81
CA VAL A 24 -18.51 16.30 -8.78
C VAL A 24 -17.58 15.41 -7.97
N HIS A 25 -18.01 14.17 -7.75
CA HIS A 25 -17.20 13.11 -7.18
C HIS A 25 -16.04 12.81 -8.14
N THR A 26 -15.03 13.68 -8.18
CA THR A 26 -13.68 13.25 -8.52
C THR A 26 -13.14 12.62 -7.25
N ALA A 27 -13.49 11.35 -6.99
CA ALA A 27 -12.56 10.53 -6.21
C ALA A 27 -11.19 10.72 -6.87
N PRO A 28 -10.14 11.13 -6.14
CA PRO A 28 -8.89 11.52 -6.76
C PRO A 28 -8.43 10.36 -7.65
N ALA A 29 -8.19 10.61 -8.94
CA ALA A 29 -7.86 9.57 -9.93
C ALA A 29 -6.63 8.73 -9.54
N THR A 30 -5.82 9.23 -8.60
CA THR A 30 -4.73 8.52 -7.96
C THR A 30 -5.20 7.36 -7.09
N ASP A 31 -6.36 7.44 -6.44
CA ASP A 31 -6.86 6.38 -5.56
C ASP A 31 -7.27 5.13 -6.35
N SER A 32 -7.97 5.29 -7.48
CA SER A 32 -8.32 4.17 -8.36
C SER A 32 -7.11 3.52 -9.04
N LEU A 33 -6.11 4.32 -9.41
CA LEU A 33 -4.82 3.83 -9.93
C LEU A 33 -4.09 3.01 -8.85
N CYS A 34 -4.00 3.53 -7.62
CA CYS A 34 -3.34 2.85 -6.51
C CYS A 34 -4.01 1.53 -6.14
N GLN A 35 -5.35 1.48 -6.14
CA GLN A 35 -6.09 0.23 -5.94
C GLN A 35 -5.80 -0.81 -7.02
N THR A 36 -5.64 -0.37 -8.27
CA THR A 36 -5.29 -1.25 -9.40
C THR A 36 -3.88 -1.82 -9.23
N ILE A 37 -2.91 -0.97 -8.93
CA ILE A 37 -1.52 -1.37 -8.68
C ILE A 37 -1.43 -2.34 -7.49
N ILE A 38 -2.14 -2.07 -6.39
CA ILE A 38 -2.18 -2.96 -5.22
C ILE A 38 -2.79 -4.32 -5.58
N LYS A 39 -3.84 -4.35 -6.42
CA LYS A 39 -4.46 -5.60 -6.86
C LYS A 39 -3.52 -6.44 -7.73
N GLU A 40 -2.80 -5.80 -8.66
CA GLU A 40 -1.77 -6.46 -9.47
C GLU A 40 -0.65 -7.01 -8.58
N LEU A 41 -0.18 -6.21 -7.61
CA LEU A 41 0.82 -6.62 -6.63
C LEU A 41 0.37 -7.86 -5.85
N LYS A 42 -0.87 -7.90 -5.35
CA LYS A 42 -1.43 -9.07 -4.66
C LYS A 42 -1.38 -10.32 -5.53
N GLY A 43 -1.77 -10.21 -6.81
CA GLY A 43 -1.71 -11.32 -7.76
C GLY A 43 -0.30 -11.89 -7.94
N LEU A 44 0.71 -11.01 -8.09
CA LEU A 44 2.11 -11.41 -8.24
C LEU A 44 2.65 -12.13 -6.99
N TYR A 45 2.29 -11.68 -5.78
CA TYR A 45 2.70 -12.36 -4.55
C TYR A 45 2.09 -13.75 -4.40
N GLU A 46 0.83 -13.95 -4.80
CA GLU A 46 0.23 -15.29 -4.81
C GLU A 46 0.97 -16.24 -5.75
N GLU A 47 1.41 -15.75 -6.92
CA GLU A 47 2.19 -16.54 -7.87
C GLU A 47 3.54 -16.94 -7.26
N ILE A 48 4.24 -15.99 -6.62
CA ILE A 48 5.51 -16.27 -5.92
C ILE A 48 5.32 -17.29 -4.81
N LEU A 49 4.26 -17.17 -4.01
CA LEU A 49 3.99 -18.12 -2.94
C LEU A 49 3.70 -19.52 -3.45
N LYS A 50 2.91 -19.68 -4.52
CA LYS A 50 2.64 -21.00 -5.09
C LYS A 50 3.94 -21.69 -5.53
N VAL A 51 4.82 -20.95 -6.20
CA VAL A 51 6.14 -21.47 -6.62
C VAL A 51 7.01 -21.84 -5.42
N GLN A 52 6.87 -21.16 -4.27
CA GLN A 52 7.60 -21.50 -3.04
C GLN A 52 6.98 -22.63 -2.23
N GLU A 53 5.65 -22.76 -2.19
CA GLU A 53 4.95 -23.84 -1.50
C GLU A 53 5.21 -25.19 -2.19
N ASP A 54 5.42 -25.17 -3.51
CA ASP A 54 5.86 -26.34 -4.27
C ASP A 54 7.31 -26.78 -3.89
N GLU A 55 8.13 -25.90 -3.29
CA GLU A 55 9.39 -26.30 -2.66
C GLU A 55 9.14 -26.91 -1.27
N VAL A 56 8.77 -28.20 -1.26
CA VAL A 56 8.53 -29.01 -0.07
C VAL A 56 9.73 -28.96 0.90
N GLY A 57 9.52 -28.49 2.13
CA GLY A 57 10.38 -28.82 3.27
C GLY A 57 11.02 -27.66 4.04
N LEU A 58 10.73 -26.39 3.75
CA LEU A 58 11.24 -25.28 4.57
C LEU A 58 10.33 -25.04 5.80
N PRO A 59 10.80 -25.32 7.04
CA PRO A 59 10.06 -24.97 8.26
C PRO A 59 9.94 -23.44 8.38
N ALA A 60 9.08 -22.98 9.30
CA ALA A 60 8.94 -21.55 9.60
C ALA A 60 10.31 -20.91 9.89
N SER A 61 10.58 -19.78 9.25
CA SER A 61 11.84 -19.04 9.41
C SER A 61 12.04 -18.68 10.89
N PRO A 62 13.21 -18.96 11.50
CA PRO A 62 13.52 -18.50 12.85
C PRO A 62 13.85 -17.00 12.90
N TYR A 63 13.97 -16.35 11.74
CA TYR A 63 14.20 -14.91 11.67
C TYR A 63 12.93 -14.17 12.07
N GLN A 64 13.00 -13.41 13.16
CA GLN A 64 12.03 -12.37 13.46
C GLN A 64 12.22 -11.25 12.45
N LEU A 65 11.48 -11.32 11.34
CA LEU A 65 11.32 -10.19 10.47
C LEU A 65 10.50 -9.13 11.21
N PRO A 66 10.83 -7.83 11.05
CA PRO A 66 9.95 -6.79 11.55
C PRO A 66 8.57 -6.98 10.91
N SER A 67 7.53 -6.96 11.73
CA SER A 67 6.15 -7.09 11.27
C SER A 67 5.87 -6.02 10.21
N LEU A 68 5.50 -6.47 9.02
CA LEU A 68 5.14 -5.59 7.90
C LEU A 68 3.66 -5.21 7.93
N THR A 69 2.95 -5.54 9.02
CA THR A 69 1.51 -5.28 9.18
C THR A 69 1.17 -3.80 9.05
N HIS A 70 2.01 -2.91 9.58
CA HIS A 70 1.83 -1.46 9.41
C HIS A 70 2.10 -0.97 7.98
N CYS A 71 2.84 -1.75 7.19
CA CYS A 71 3.22 -1.43 5.82
C CYS A 71 2.20 -1.93 4.79
N CYS A 72 1.21 -2.72 5.19
CA CYS A 72 0.23 -3.32 4.28
C CYS A 72 -1.22 -3.05 4.71
N GLN A 73 -1.48 -1.95 5.44
CA GLN A 73 -2.84 -1.65 5.93
C GLN A 73 -3.74 -1.11 4.80
N PRO A 74 -4.93 -1.68 4.54
CA PRO A 74 -5.82 -1.12 3.53
C PRO A 74 -6.24 0.31 3.93
N PRO A 75 -6.35 1.26 2.97
CA PRO A 75 -6.15 1.11 1.52
C PRO A 75 -4.71 1.37 1.03
N ARG A 76 -3.71 1.41 1.92
CA ARG A 76 -2.36 1.91 1.64
C ARG A 76 -1.28 0.86 1.89
N VAL A 77 -0.63 0.45 0.81
CA VAL A 77 0.60 -0.35 0.88
C VAL A 77 1.79 0.61 0.89
N ASN A 78 2.72 0.39 1.82
CA ASN A 78 3.95 1.15 1.98
C ASN A 78 5.07 0.63 1.09
N GLY A 79 5.10 1.14 -0.13
CA GLY A 79 6.12 0.83 -1.13
C GLY A 79 7.52 1.18 -0.63
N SER A 80 7.69 2.33 0.03
CA SER A 80 8.99 2.76 0.58
C SER A 80 9.54 1.83 1.67
N ALA A 81 8.67 1.17 2.42
CA ALA A 81 9.05 0.21 3.46
C ALA A 81 9.33 -1.19 2.92
N ILE A 82 8.63 -1.59 1.85
CA ILE A 82 8.70 -2.95 1.29
C ILE A 82 9.79 -3.06 0.21
N LEU A 83 9.97 -2.03 -0.60
CA LEU A 83 10.90 -2.02 -1.74
C LEU A 83 12.34 -2.42 -1.34
N PRO A 84 12.92 -1.96 -0.22
CA PRO A 84 14.26 -2.37 0.19
C PRO A 84 14.40 -3.88 0.44
N TYR A 85 13.35 -4.54 0.95
CA TYR A 85 13.35 -6.00 1.12
C TYR A 85 13.36 -6.73 -0.22
N ILE A 86 12.55 -6.26 -1.16
CA ILE A 86 12.47 -6.84 -2.51
C ILE A 86 13.80 -6.67 -3.26
N GLN A 87 14.39 -5.49 -3.19
CA GLN A 87 15.71 -5.24 -3.78
C GLN A 87 16.81 -6.11 -3.16
N ALA A 88 16.75 -6.33 -1.85
CA ALA A 88 17.70 -7.15 -1.13
C ALA A 88 17.60 -8.65 -1.49
N ILE A 89 16.39 -9.18 -1.73
CA ILE A 89 16.19 -10.60 -2.07
C ILE A 89 16.27 -10.90 -3.57
N LYS A 90 16.01 -9.92 -4.44
CA LYS A 90 16.03 -10.06 -5.91
C LYS A 90 17.24 -10.81 -6.48
N PRO A 91 18.50 -10.57 -6.08
CA PRO A 91 19.65 -11.30 -6.61
C PRO A 91 19.73 -12.76 -6.15
N HIS A 92 18.80 -13.22 -5.31
CA HIS A 92 18.85 -14.52 -4.65
C HIS A 92 17.62 -15.41 -4.90
N VAL A 93 16.63 -14.90 -5.64
CA VAL A 93 15.42 -15.64 -6.03
C VAL A 93 15.58 -16.28 -7.39
N THR A 94 15.03 -17.49 -7.56
CA THR A 94 15.05 -18.21 -8.84
C THR A 94 14.18 -17.53 -9.90
N ASN A 95 13.03 -16.98 -9.50
CA ASN A 95 12.09 -16.32 -10.41
C ASN A 95 12.33 -14.79 -10.44
N ALA A 96 13.44 -14.40 -11.05
CA ALA A 96 13.84 -12.99 -11.16
C ALA A 96 12.82 -12.13 -11.93
N THR A 97 12.06 -12.73 -12.86
CA THR A 97 11.05 -12.04 -13.66
C THR A 97 9.88 -11.56 -12.80
N VAL A 98 9.25 -12.46 -12.03
CA VAL A 98 8.10 -12.10 -11.20
C VAL A 98 8.50 -11.16 -10.06
N ILE A 99 9.68 -11.37 -9.46
CA ILE A 99 10.21 -10.43 -8.46
C ILE A 99 10.55 -9.06 -9.06
N GLY A 100 11.00 -9.01 -10.31
CA GLY A 100 11.17 -7.75 -11.04
C GLY A 100 9.85 -7.00 -11.23
N GLN A 101 8.77 -7.72 -11.58
CA GLN A 101 7.44 -7.13 -11.69
C GLN A 101 6.92 -6.62 -10.34
N VAL A 102 7.16 -7.37 -9.26
CA VAL A 102 6.84 -6.91 -7.90
C VAL A 102 7.59 -5.62 -7.56
N GLU A 103 8.88 -5.55 -7.87
CA GLU A 103 9.68 -4.33 -7.68
C GLU A 103 9.09 -3.14 -8.47
N GLU A 104 8.74 -3.33 -9.73
CA GLU A 104 8.13 -2.28 -10.56
C GLU A 104 6.81 -1.77 -9.97
N GLN A 105 5.95 -2.67 -9.50
CA GLN A 105 4.68 -2.26 -8.87
C GLN A 105 4.92 -1.50 -7.56
N LEU A 106 5.90 -1.92 -6.75
CA LEU A 106 6.28 -1.19 -5.54
C LEU A 106 6.86 0.19 -5.82
N VAL A 107 7.63 0.35 -6.91
CA VAL A 107 8.11 1.66 -7.38
C VAL A 107 6.94 2.55 -7.81
N LYS A 108 5.94 2.00 -8.52
CA LYS A 108 4.72 2.75 -8.86
C LYS A 108 3.95 3.18 -7.61
N ILE A 109 3.81 2.31 -6.61
CA ILE A 109 3.20 2.65 -5.31
C ILE A 109 3.97 3.80 -4.65
N LYS A 110 5.30 3.67 -4.55
CA LYS A 110 6.15 4.71 -3.96
C LYS A 110 5.98 6.07 -4.65
N ASN A 111 5.89 6.08 -5.98
CA ASN A 111 5.86 7.32 -6.75
C ASN A 111 4.46 7.94 -6.87
N HIS A 112 3.40 7.13 -6.85
CA HIS A 112 2.04 7.58 -7.18
C HIS A 112 1.05 7.49 -6.01
N CYS A 113 1.33 6.63 -5.03
CA CYS A 113 0.43 6.34 -3.92
C CYS A 113 0.96 6.85 -2.58
N GLU A 114 2.26 7.17 -2.51
CA GLU A 114 2.94 7.55 -1.28
C GLU A 114 3.89 8.73 -1.46
N GLY A 115 4.29 9.31 -0.33
CA GLY A 115 5.32 10.32 -0.22
C GLY A 115 6.04 10.15 1.10
N GLY A 116 7.01 9.24 1.15
CA GLY A 116 7.73 8.90 2.37
C GLY A 116 9.18 8.48 2.08
N PRO A 117 10.11 8.73 3.02
CA PRO A 117 11.50 8.35 2.85
C PRO A 117 11.66 6.83 2.74
N ASP A 118 12.67 6.39 2.00
CA ASP A 118 13.00 4.97 1.85
C ASP A 118 13.38 4.37 3.22
N ALA A 119 12.89 3.17 3.51
CA ALA A 119 13.33 2.42 4.68
C ALA A 119 14.79 1.97 4.52
N PRO A 120 15.52 1.78 5.64
CA PRO A 120 16.88 1.25 5.58
C PRO A 120 16.92 -0.13 4.91
N LEU A 121 17.99 -0.38 4.16
CA LEU A 121 18.21 -1.67 3.51
C LEU A 121 18.35 -2.78 4.56
N PRO A 122 17.58 -3.88 4.45
CA PRO A 122 17.68 -4.98 5.37
C PRO A 122 19.00 -5.74 5.16
N THR A 123 19.57 -6.25 6.26
CA THR A 123 20.76 -7.09 6.19
C THR A 123 20.37 -8.51 5.77
N VAL A 124 20.84 -8.94 4.60
CA VAL A 124 20.60 -10.30 4.09
C VAL A 124 21.61 -11.27 4.71
N PRO A 125 21.18 -12.41 5.27
CA PRO A 125 22.11 -13.40 5.79
C PRO A 125 23.08 -13.93 4.72
N SER A 126 24.36 -14.03 5.09
CA SER A 126 25.39 -14.48 4.16
C SER A 126 25.32 -15.99 3.91
N LYS A 127 24.93 -16.80 4.91
CA LYS A 127 24.89 -18.26 4.78
C LYS A 127 23.74 -18.70 3.86
N PRO A 128 23.94 -19.64 2.92
CA PRO A 128 22.92 -20.02 1.94
C PRO A 128 21.59 -20.48 2.54
N PHE A 129 21.64 -21.31 3.60
CA PHE A 129 20.44 -21.83 4.25
C PHE A 129 19.65 -20.73 4.98
N GLU A 130 20.36 -19.91 5.75
CA GLU A 130 19.83 -18.73 6.44
C GLU A 130 19.19 -17.73 5.46
N ARG A 131 19.84 -17.53 4.31
CA ARG A 131 19.34 -16.68 3.24
C ARG A 131 18.02 -17.21 2.65
N LYS A 132 17.92 -18.51 2.38
CA LYS A 132 16.66 -19.12 1.91
C LYS A 132 15.53 -18.90 2.91
N TRP A 133 15.79 -19.09 4.20
CA TRP A 133 14.80 -18.79 5.25
C TRP A 133 14.41 -17.33 5.31
N PHE A 134 15.38 -16.41 5.22
CA PHE A 134 15.10 -14.97 5.18
C PHE A 134 14.20 -14.60 4.00
N ILE A 135 14.53 -15.06 2.80
CA ILE A 135 13.74 -14.82 1.57
C ILE A 135 12.31 -15.35 1.73
N SER A 136 12.17 -16.60 2.18
CA SER A 136 10.85 -17.21 2.37
C SER A 136 10.04 -16.49 3.46
N GLY A 137 10.68 -16.07 4.55
CA GLY A 137 10.04 -15.28 5.58
C GLY A 137 9.51 -13.94 5.05
N VAL A 138 10.32 -13.21 4.28
CA VAL A 138 9.94 -11.91 3.71
C VAL A 138 8.72 -12.06 2.81
N LEU A 139 8.74 -13.03 1.91
CA LEU A 139 7.65 -13.25 0.95
C LEU A 139 6.37 -13.71 1.63
N ARG A 140 6.48 -14.57 2.65
CA ARG A 140 5.34 -15.03 3.44
C ARG A 140 4.72 -13.91 4.25
N GLU A 141 5.54 -13.10 4.93
CA GLU A 141 5.08 -11.96 5.72
C GLU A 141 4.36 -10.95 4.81
N LEU A 142 4.94 -10.64 3.64
CA LEU A 142 4.35 -9.73 2.67
C LEU A 142 3.01 -10.25 2.15
N SER A 143 2.94 -11.50 1.71
CA SER A 143 1.68 -12.08 1.23
C SER A 143 0.62 -12.16 2.33
N ALA A 144 0.99 -12.58 3.56
CA ALA A 144 0.03 -12.67 4.66
C ALA A 144 -0.61 -11.31 4.97
N ASN A 145 0.21 -10.26 5.03
CA ASN A 145 -0.27 -8.91 5.29
C ASN A 145 -1.02 -8.29 4.09
N LEU A 146 -0.73 -8.72 2.85
CA LEU A 146 -1.47 -8.32 1.65
C LEU A 146 -2.81 -9.08 1.47
N LYS A 147 -2.93 -10.31 1.98
CA LYS A 147 -4.17 -11.12 1.99
C LYS A 147 -5.19 -10.64 3.02
N SER A 148 -4.72 -10.22 4.20
CA SER A 148 -5.57 -9.72 5.29
C SER A 148 -6.12 -8.31 5.04
N SER A 149 -5.69 -7.68 3.96
CA SER A 149 -6.01 -6.31 3.56
C SER A 149 -7.00 -6.26 2.42
#